data_AF-W2PFL1-F1
#
_entry.id   AF-W2PFL1-F1
#
_cell.length_a   1.000
_cell.length_b   1.000
_cell.length_c   1.000
_cell.angle_alpha   90.00
_cell.angle_beta   90.00
_cell.angle_gamma   90.00
#
_symmetry.space_group_name_H-M   'P 1'
#
loop_
_entity.id
_entity.type
_entity.pdbx_description
1 polymer ?
#
loop_
_entity_poly.entity_id
_entity_poly.type
_entity_poly.pdbx_seq_one_letter_code
_entity_poly.pdbx_strand_id
1 'polypeptide(L)'
;MQRGCSTVKKGAKFFCSDASDFANFHAKGRQVVEKAIAPGYTLPNVDENEEPKAGIVMVVYPTLLASAYASVRTLRDVHNCQLPIEIWYRSDELMRVPGALEPLKGLAGKEVEGDITFREITDRRAFRFAAKVYALYHSAFDQVLFLDADNVPVRDPAFLFESEEFVRTGSVFWPDFWHPQYTIFHIMADSLLWQLLDMKYVNMFEQESGQLLIDRRRHTATMELVNFYTFHSPNHFDQLKLVYGDKDLFRYAWIKLNVPFYMIQTPPAVAGKVVNESFCGMTMVQHDANGDVLFLHRNSNKLTGRVKRQEINYEVEARRQARLKRLDQGLPTTINDEEVQAELENLMRTPPPTLEPPEPDNLPDPAMWTHLWTFRNTSRRVDYRIRSYTAQPDFPEWQRCYGQRNISDSEHFYAQKIADLSFAGLETHLRRFAMEGVQLLENHQSSRIMDRKLQ
;
A
#
# COMPACT_ATOMS: atom_id res chain seq x y z
N MET A 1 -36.58 16.79 3.85
CA MET A 1 -36.80 16.12 2.55
C MET A 1 -35.60 16.40 1.66
N GLN A 2 -34.71 15.42 1.45
CA GLN A 2 -33.66 15.53 0.44
C GLN A 2 -34.34 15.49 -0.94
N ARG A 3 -34.00 16.45 -1.81
CA ARG A 3 -34.63 16.64 -3.14
C ARG A 3 -33.90 15.90 -4.28
N GLY A 4 -32.84 15.16 -3.97
CA GLY A 4 -32.06 14.38 -4.96
C GLY A 4 -31.91 12.93 -4.53
N CYS A 5 -31.80 12.03 -5.51
CA CYS A 5 -31.51 10.61 -5.26
C CYS A 5 -30.00 10.43 -5.02
N SER A 6 -29.64 9.70 -3.96
CA SER A 6 -28.25 9.25 -3.75
C SER A 6 -27.78 8.38 -4.92
N THR A 7 -26.50 8.47 -5.28
CA THR A 7 -25.92 7.84 -6.46
C THR A 7 -24.80 6.86 -6.10
N VAL A 8 -24.49 5.96 -7.03
CA VAL A 8 -23.41 4.97 -6.95
C VAL A 8 -22.57 4.99 -8.22
N LYS A 9 -21.34 4.46 -8.16
CA LYS A 9 -20.48 4.34 -9.34
C LYS A 9 -21.02 3.36 -10.38
N LYS A 10 -20.63 3.56 -11.64
CA LYS A 10 -20.91 2.63 -12.73
C LYS A 10 -20.45 1.20 -12.39
N GLY A 11 -21.34 0.23 -12.61
CA GLY A 11 -21.10 -1.18 -12.34
C GLY A 11 -21.18 -1.57 -10.86
N ALA A 12 -21.72 -0.71 -10.00
CA ALA A 12 -22.24 -1.11 -8.68
C ALA A 12 -23.32 -2.19 -8.85
N LYS A 13 -23.37 -3.14 -7.93
CA LYS A 13 -24.36 -4.22 -7.88
C LYS A 13 -25.14 -4.10 -6.59
N PHE A 14 -26.47 -4.19 -6.70
CA PHE A 14 -27.36 -4.21 -5.54
C PHE A 14 -28.46 -5.23 -5.80
N PHE A 15 -28.56 -6.26 -4.96
CA PHE A 15 -29.57 -7.29 -5.11
C PHE A 15 -30.74 -7.02 -4.16
N CYS A 16 -31.96 -7.40 -4.55
CA CYS A 16 -33.14 -7.25 -3.69
C CYS A 16 -32.99 -8.00 -2.36
N SER A 17 -32.23 -9.10 -2.34
CA SER A 17 -31.89 -9.86 -1.13
C SER A 17 -31.13 -9.01 -0.09
N ASP A 18 -30.40 -8.00 -0.54
CA ASP A 18 -29.52 -7.21 0.31
C ASP A 18 -30.24 -5.98 0.88
N ALA A 19 -31.45 -5.68 0.41
CA ALA A 19 -32.19 -4.46 0.77
C ALA A 19 -32.48 -4.35 2.28
N SER A 20 -32.88 -5.47 2.90
CA SER A 20 -33.12 -5.51 4.35
C SER A 20 -31.81 -5.32 5.13
N ASP A 21 -30.71 -5.94 4.67
CA ASP A 21 -29.42 -5.80 5.31
C ASP A 21 -28.88 -4.37 5.20
N PHE A 22 -28.96 -3.77 4.01
CA PHE A 22 -28.60 -2.37 3.76
C PHE A 22 -29.37 -1.41 4.65
N ALA A 23 -30.71 -1.55 4.73
CA ALA A 23 -31.55 -0.68 5.55
C ALA A 23 -31.19 -0.75 7.04
N ASN A 24 -30.77 -1.93 7.50
CA ASN A 24 -30.42 -2.18 8.90
C ASN A 24 -28.91 -2.05 9.19
N PHE A 25 -28.07 -1.71 8.20
CA PHE A 25 -26.61 -1.69 8.34
C PHE A 25 -26.15 -0.79 9.49
N HIS A 26 -26.68 0.43 9.56
CA HIS A 26 -26.37 1.38 10.64
C HIS A 26 -26.78 0.85 12.03
N ALA A 27 -27.90 0.12 12.14
CA ALA A 27 -28.37 -0.46 13.39
C ALA A 27 -27.49 -1.62 13.84
N LYS A 28 -27.05 -2.47 12.90
CA LYS A 28 -26.07 -3.54 13.17
C LYS A 28 -24.73 -2.97 13.63
N GLY A 29 -24.27 -1.89 13.00
CA GLY A 29 -23.09 -1.14 13.42
C GLY A 29 -23.20 -0.60 14.85
N ARG A 30 -24.38 -0.10 15.26
CA ARG A 30 -24.61 0.31 16.66
C ARG A 30 -24.57 -0.88 17.63
N GLN A 31 -25.14 -2.01 17.26
CA GLN A 31 -25.14 -3.21 18.12
C GLN A 31 -23.74 -3.75 18.41
N VAL A 32 -22.81 -3.69 17.43
CA VAL A 32 -21.41 -4.10 17.68
C VAL A 32 -20.71 -3.10 18.62
N VAL A 33 -20.97 -1.80 18.45
CA VAL A 33 -20.42 -0.74 19.31
C VAL A 33 -20.96 -0.84 20.75
N GLU A 34 -22.25 -1.08 20.93
CA GLU A 34 -22.87 -1.26 22.25
C GLU A 34 -22.24 -2.43 23.02
N LYS A 35 -21.90 -3.52 22.33
CA LYS A 35 -21.16 -4.64 22.93
C LYS A 35 -19.73 -4.25 23.31
N ALA A 36 -19.08 -3.44 22.48
CA ALA A 36 -17.70 -3.01 22.66
C ALA A 36 -17.49 -2.05 23.82
N ILE A 37 -18.53 -1.32 24.22
CA ILE A 37 -18.51 -0.36 25.33
C ILE A 37 -18.87 -1.05 26.67
N ALA A 38 -19.35 -2.30 26.62
CA ALA A 38 -19.69 -3.04 27.83
C ALA A 38 -18.45 -3.22 28.74
N PRO A 39 -18.60 -3.09 30.07
CA PRO A 39 -17.49 -3.26 31.00
C PRO A 39 -16.80 -4.62 30.83
N GLY A 40 -15.46 -4.62 30.80
CA GLY A 40 -14.65 -5.82 30.62
C GLY A 40 -14.51 -6.29 29.16
N TYR A 41 -15.04 -5.54 28.19
CA TYR A 41 -14.75 -5.79 26.78
C TYR A 41 -13.37 -5.23 26.41
N THR A 42 -12.48 -6.09 25.95
CA THR A 42 -11.15 -5.70 25.42
C THR A 42 -10.94 -6.27 24.03
N LEU A 43 -10.16 -5.57 23.21
CA LEU A 43 -9.72 -6.09 21.92
C LEU A 43 -8.78 -7.29 22.12
N PRO A 44 -8.63 -8.17 21.12
CA PRO A 44 -7.67 -9.26 21.19
C PRO A 44 -6.25 -8.77 21.50
N ASN A 45 -5.56 -9.51 22.37
CA ASN A 45 -4.17 -9.25 22.79
C ASN A 45 -3.94 -7.90 23.50
N VAL A 46 -5.00 -7.26 24.01
CA VAL A 46 -4.91 -6.09 24.88
C VAL A 46 -5.04 -6.55 26.33
N ASP A 47 -4.05 -6.23 27.17
CA ASP A 47 -4.13 -6.36 28.62
C ASP A 47 -4.17 -4.97 29.27
N GLU A 48 -5.27 -4.66 29.94
CA GLU A 48 -5.46 -3.35 30.57
C GLU A 48 -4.58 -3.16 31.81
N ASN A 49 -4.03 -4.24 32.38
CA ASN A 49 -3.21 -4.19 33.59
C ASN A 49 -1.72 -3.93 33.30
N GLU A 50 -1.29 -4.07 32.04
CA GLU A 50 0.08 -3.79 31.63
C GLU A 50 0.22 -2.36 31.08
N GLU A 51 1.45 -1.83 31.07
CA GLU A 51 1.76 -0.57 30.39
C GLU A 51 1.54 -0.69 28.87
N PRO A 52 0.98 0.34 28.19
CA PRO A 52 0.73 0.28 26.76
C PRO A 52 2.00 0.00 25.95
N LYS A 53 1.96 -1.01 25.09
CA LYS A 53 3.09 -1.37 24.22
C LYS A 53 2.95 -0.66 22.88
N ALA A 54 3.98 0.10 22.50
CA ALA A 54 4.06 0.76 21.20
C ALA A 54 4.87 -0.08 20.19
N GLY A 55 4.42 -0.12 18.93
CA GLY A 55 5.14 -0.84 17.89
C GLY A 55 4.64 -0.57 16.47
N ILE A 56 5.37 -1.09 15.50
CA ILE A 56 5.05 -0.99 14.08
C ILE A 56 4.35 -2.27 13.64
N VAL A 57 3.26 -2.14 12.88
CA VAL A 57 2.56 -3.28 12.27
C VAL A 57 2.65 -3.18 10.76
N MET A 58 3.08 -4.26 10.11
CA MET A 58 3.17 -4.37 8.66
C MET A 58 2.45 -5.63 8.17
N VAL A 59 1.74 -5.54 7.04
CA VAL A 59 1.21 -6.71 6.34
C VAL A 59 2.06 -6.97 5.09
N VAL A 60 2.49 -8.22 4.91
CA VAL A 60 3.32 -8.63 3.78
C VAL A 60 2.65 -9.74 2.95
N TYR A 61 2.90 -9.68 1.65
CA TYR A 61 2.42 -10.64 0.66
C TYR A 61 3.46 -10.74 -0.48
N PRO A 62 3.39 -11.78 -1.34
CA PRO A 62 4.52 -12.17 -2.19
C PRO A 62 5.17 -11.04 -3.01
N THR A 63 4.37 -10.17 -3.63
CA THR A 63 4.89 -9.11 -4.51
C THR A 63 5.52 -7.94 -3.77
N LEU A 64 5.30 -7.81 -2.45
CA LEU A 64 5.87 -6.74 -1.63
C LEU A 64 6.99 -7.21 -0.70
N LEU A 65 7.43 -8.47 -0.76
CA LEU A 65 8.48 -8.99 0.12
C LEU A 65 9.80 -8.20 0.01
N ALA A 66 10.20 -7.83 -1.20
CA ALA A 66 11.40 -7.02 -1.43
C ALA A 66 11.24 -5.60 -0.86
N SER A 67 10.05 -5.00 -1.02
CA SER A 67 9.71 -3.70 -0.43
C SER A 67 9.71 -3.79 1.10
N ALA A 68 9.08 -4.80 1.69
CA ALA A 68 9.05 -5.02 3.14
C ALA A 68 10.46 -5.16 3.72
N TYR A 69 11.31 -5.97 3.10
CA TYR A 69 12.70 -6.13 3.52
C TYR A 69 13.47 -4.80 3.48
N ALA A 70 13.30 -4.03 2.39
CA ALA A 70 13.92 -2.71 2.25
C ALA A 70 13.43 -1.71 3.31
N SER A 71 12.13 -1.68 3.60
CA SER A 71 11.50 -0.82 4.61
C SER A 71 12.01 -1.16 6.01
N VAL A 72 12.05 -2.45 6.38
CA VAL A 72 12.57 -2.91 7.69
C VAL A 72 14.07 -2.60 7.84
N ARG A 73 14.89 -2.87 6.81
CA ARG A 73 16.32 -2.49 6.81
C ARG A 73 16.51 -0.98 6.93
N THR A 74 15.65 -0.19 6.31
CA THR A 74 15.73 1.27 6.41
C THR A 74 15.43 1.74 7.83
N LEU A 75 14.37 1.21 8.46
CA LEU A 75 14.06 1.48 9.87
C LEU A 75 15.23 1.13 10.79
N ARG A 76 15.81 -0.06 10.63
CA ARG A 76 16.88 -0.55 11.51
C ARG A 76 18.24 0.05 11.23
N ASP A 77 18.69 0.08 9.98
CA ASP A 77 20.08 0.38 9.64
C ASP A 77 20.32 1.85 9.28
N VAL A 78 19.29 2.53 8.75
CA VAL A 78 19.41 3.94 8.33
C VAL A 78 18.92 4.86 9.44
N HIS A 79 17.79 4.53 10.05
CA HIS A 79 17.15 5.37 11.06
C HIS A 79 17.43 4.94 12.50
N ASN A 80 18.05 3.78 12.72
CA ASN A 80 18.30 3.22 14.05
C ASN A 80 17.03 3.16 14.93
N CYS A 81 15.87 2.92 14.29
CA CYS A 81 14.58 2.85 14.95
C CYS A 81 14.50 1.57 15.80
N GLN A 82 14.16 1.72 17.08
CA GLN A 82 14.11 0.63 18.06
C GLN A 82 12.70 0.07 18.32
N LEU A 83 11.68 0.64 17.67
CA LEU A 83 10.31 0.17 17.83
C LEU A 83 10.20 -1.31 17.41
N PRO A 84 9.56 -2.17 18.22
CA PRO A 84 9.32 -3.55 17.82
C PRO A 84 8.39 -3.59 16.59
N ILE A 85 8.56 -4.61 15.74
CA ILE A 85 7.82 -4.75 14.48
C ILE A 85 7.03 -6.07 14.49
N GLU A 86 5.73 -6.00 14.20
CA GLU A 86 4.88 -7.15 13.89
C GLU A 86 4.68 -7.27 12.37
N ILE A 87 5.16 -8.37 11.81
CA ILE A 87 4.97 -8.72 10.39
C ILE A 87 3.86 -9.74 10.28
N TRP A 88 2.73 -9.30 9.74
CA TRP A 88 1.54 -10.10 9.50
C TRP A 88 1.54 -10.66 8.08
N TYR A 89 1.21 -11.94 7.92
CA TYR A 89 1.21 -12.60 6.62
C TYR A 89 0.15 -13.69 6.52
N ARG A 90 -0.19 -14.03 5.28
CA ARG A 90 -1.07 -15.14 4.93
C ARG A 90 -0.27 -16.32 4.39
N SER A 91 -0.30 -17.46 5.08
CA SER A 91 0.45 -18.65 4.63
C SER A 91 0.01 -19.12 3.25
N ASP A 92 -1.29 -19.07 2.94
CA ASP A 92 -1.82 -19.49 1.64
C ASP A 92 -1.33 -18.65 0.46
N GLU A 93 -1.07 -17.36 0.68
CA GLU A 93 -0.45 -16.49 -0.32
C GLU A 93 1.05 -16.78 -0.47
N LEU A 94 1.75 -17.00 0.65
CA LEU A 94 3.19 -17.22 0.67
C LEU A 94 3.62 -18.63 0.21
N MET A 95 2.73 -19.63 0.24
CA MET A 95 3.02 -20.97 -0.27
C MET A 95 3.53 -20.98 -1.72
N ARG A 96 3.18 -19.97 -2.52
CA ARG A 96 3.65 -19.81 -3.91
C ARG A 96 5.11 -19.39 -4.02
N VAL A 97 5.72 -18.94 -2.93
CA VAL A 97 7.11 -18.48 -2.88
C VAL A 97 7.81 -19.17 -1.69
N PRO A 98 8.36 -20.38 -1.89
CA PRO A 98 9.03 -21.12 -0.84
C PRO A 98 10.15 -20.31 -0.19
N GLY A 99 10.15 -20.20 1.14
CA GLY A 99 11.13 -19.41 1.87
C GLY A 99 10.88 -17.89 1.83
N ALA A 100 9.71 -17.43 1.38
CA ALA A 100 9.34 -16.01 1.28
C ALA A 100 9.73 -15.13 2.48
N LEU A 101 9.57 -15.64 3.70
CA LEU A 101 9.86 -14.90 4.93
C LEU A 101 11.30 -15.03 5.40
N GLU A 102 12.11 -15.92 4.82
CA GLU A 102 13.45 -16.21 5.32
C GLU A 102 14.38 -14.98 5.31
N PRO A 103 14.38 -14.09 4.29
CA PRO A 103 15.13 -12.85 4.37
C PRO A 103 14.71 -11.99 5.57
N LEU A 104 13.40 -11.84 5.82
CA LEU A 104 12.87 -11.05 6.93
C LEU A 104 13.19 -11.69 8.29
N LYS A 105 13.06 -13.02 8.41
CA LYS A 105 13.44 -13.76 9.63
C LYS A 105 14.93 -13.63 9.93
N GLY A 106 15.77 -13.57 8.89
CA GLY A 106 17.19 -13.31 9.03
C GLY A 106 17.52 -11.91 9.61
N LEU A 107 16.58 -10.97 9.59
CA LEU A 107 16.72 -9.68 10.28
C LEU A 107 16.39 -9.78 11.77
N ALA A 108 15.42 -10.61 12.14
CA ALA A 108 15.02 -10.84 13.53
C ALA A 108 16.10 -11.54 14.36
N GLY A 109 16.96 -12.36 13.72
CA GLY A 109 18.01 -13.11 14.38
C GLY A 109 19.35 -12.36 14.56
N LYS A 110 19.45 -11.11 14.12
CA LYS A 110 20.61 -10.26 14.40
C LYS A 110 20.35 -9.55 15.73
N GLU A 111 21.38 -9.39 16.56
CA GLU A 111 21.35 -8.67 17.86
C GLU A 111 21.07 -7.15 17.69
N VAL A 112 20.05 -6.81 16.92
CA VAL A 112 19.55 -5.45 16.74
C VAL A 112 18.46 -5.27 17.79
N GLU A 113 18.59 -4.24 18.62
CA GLU A 113 17.55 -3.83 19.55
C GLU A 113 16.20 -3.65 18.81
N GLY A 114 15.08 -4.07 19.42
CA GLY A 114 13.74 -4.03 18.84
C GLY A 114 13.31 -5.31 18.08
N ASP A 115 12.58 -6.18 18.77
CA ASP A 115 12.11 -7.48 18.27
C ASP A 115 11.26 -7.39 16.99
N ILE A 116 11.51 -8.30 16.04
CA ILE A 116 10.65 -8.52 14.88
C ILE A 116 9.90 -9.83 15.09
N THR A 117 8.58 -9.76 15.18
CA THR A 117 7.70 -10.91 15.38
C THR A 117 6.86 -11.17 14.14
N PHE A 118 6.54 -12.44 13.89
CA PHE A 118 5.79 -12.88 12.72
C PHE A 118 4.44 -13.45 13.14
N ARG A 119 3.36 -12.97 12.51
CA ARG A 119 1.98 -13.31 12.87
C ARG A 119 1.23 -13.83 11.65
N GLU A 120 0.66 -15.02 11.76
CA GLU A 120 -0.15 -15.59 10.68
C GLU A 120 -1.60 -15.08 10.74
N ILE A 121 -2.13 -14.64 9.60
CA ILE A 121 -3.54 -14.32 9.39
C ILE A 121 -4.28 -15.62 9.07
N THR A 122 -5.10 -16.09 10.00
CA THR A 122 -5.84 -17.36 9.87
C THR A 122 -7.26 -17.17 9.34
N ASP A 123 -7.85 -15.97 9.48
CA ASP A 123 -9.18 -15.69 8.94
C ASP A 123 -9.14 -15.60 7.41
N ARG A 124 -9.92 -16.46 6.74
CA ARG A 124 -10.02 -16.50 5.27
C ARG A 124 -10.64 -15.24 4.67
N ARG A 125 -11.41 -14.48 5.45
CA ARG A 125 -12.02 -13.21 5.03
C ARG A 125 -11.00 -12.07 5.02
N ALA A 126 -9.91 -12.19 5.75
CA ALA A 126 -8.84 -11.20 5.83
C ALA A 126 -7.87 -11.32 4.65
N PHE A 127 -8.37 -11.02 3.45
CA PHE A 127 -7.58 -11.00 2.21
C PHE A 127 -7.48 -9.57 1.66
N ARG A 128 -6.40 -9.26 0.92
CA ARG A 128 -6.15 -7.91 0.35
C ARG A 128 -6.26 -6.81 1.43
N PHE A 129 -7.07 -5.78 1.19
CA PHE A 129 -7.29 -4.63 2.08
C PHE A 129 -7.76 -5.04 3.49
N ALA A 130 -8.54 -6.12 3.61
CA ALA A 130 -9.01 -6.59 4.91
C ALA A 130 -7.90 -7.15 5.80
N ALA A 131 -6.76 -7.57 5.23
CA ALA A 131 -5.62 -8.08 5.99
C ALA A 131 -5.02 -7.01 6.92
N LYS A 132 -5.01 -5.74 6.48
CA LYS A 132 -4.57 -4.59 7.29
C LYS A 132 -5.43 -4.38 8.52
N VAL A 133 -6.75 -4.38 8.33
CA VAL A 133 -7.72 -4.23 9.42
C VAL A 133 -7.60 -5.39 10.40
N TYR A 134 -7.44 -6.63 9.90
CA TYR A 134 -7.20 -7.79 10.75
C TYR A 134 -5.94 -7.66 11.59
N ALA A 135 -4.81 -7.28 10.97
CA ALA A 135 -3.54 -7.10 11.66
C ALA A 135 -3.61 -6.04 12.76
N LEU A 136 -4.26 -4.90 12.47
CA LEU A 136 -4.49 -3.84 13.45
C LEU A 136 -5.42 -4.30 14.58
N TYR A 137 -6.47 -5.04 14.26
CA TYR A 137 -7.43 -5.52 15.24
C TYR A 137 -6.85 -6.59 16.18
N HIS A 138 -5.91 -7.41 15.69
CA HIS A 138 -5.31 -8.53 16.43
C HIS A 138 -3.85 -8.28 16.87
N SER A 139 -3.28 -7.09 16.68
CA SER A 139 -1.90 -6.79 17.08
C SER A 139 -1.66 -7.05 18.57
N ALA A 140 -0.44 -7.38 18.97
CA ALA A 140 -0.05 -7.40 20.39
C ALA A 140 0.39 -6.03 20.92
N PHE A 141 0.50 -5.01 20.06
CA PHE A 141 0.77 -3.64 20.47
C PHE A 141 -0.52 -2.89 20.75
N ASP A 142 -0.57 -2.16 21.86
CA ASP A 142 -1.69 -1.27 22.18
C ASP A 142 -1.65 0.00 21.34
N GLN A 143 -0.45 0.54 21.13
CA GLN A 143 -0.23 1.73 20.31
C GLN A 143 0.47 1.32 19.03
N VAL A 144 -0.24 1.42 17.91
CA VAL A 144 0.22 0.90 16.62
C VAL A 144 0.50 2.03 15.66
N LEU A 145 1.72 2.06 15.12
CA LEU A 145 2.01 2.70 13.84
C LEU A 145 1.89 1.62 12.75
N PHE A 146 0.80 1.66 11.98
CA PHE A 146 0.69 0.81 10.80
C PHE A 146 1.54 1.39 9.67
N LEU A 147 2.27 0.53 8.95
CA LEU A 147 2.96 0.89 7.71
C LEU A 147 2.72 -0.18 6.64
N ASP A 148 2.23 0.25 5.47
CA ASP A 148 2.28 -0.59 4.28
C ASP A 148 3.75 -0.92 3.93
N ALA A 149 3.98 -2.10 3.36
CA ALA A 149 5.33 -2.61 3.11
C ALA A 149 6.19 -1.76 2.16
N ASP A 150 5.56 -0.86 1.40
CA ASP A 150 6.15 0.05 0.44
C ASP A 150 5.99 1.54 0.84
N ASN A 151 5.71 1.77 2.12
CA ASN A 151 5.68 3.08 2.75
C ASN A 151 6.83 3.23 3.73
N VAL A 152 7.76 4.12 3.41
CA VAL A 152 9.03 4.25 4.12
C VAL A 152 9.14 5.61 4.79
N PRO A 153 9.46 5.68 6.08
CA PRO A 153 9.71 6.97 6.71
C PRO A 153 11.09 7.53 6.32
N VAL A 154 11.22 8.85 6.26
CA VAL A 154 12.48 9.53 5.94
C VAL A 154 13.37 9.79 7.16
N ARG A 155 12.88 9.48 8.37
CA ARG A 155 13.57 9.55 9.66
C ARG A 155 12.92 8.59 10.66
N ASP A 156 13.50 8.40 11.84
CA ASP A 156 12.89 7.55 12.89
C ASP A 156 11.47 8.04 13.24
N PRO A 157 10.42 7.19 13.09
CA PRO A 157 9.05 7.57 13.38
C PRO A 157 8.66 7.44 14.85
N ALA A 158 9.54 7.00 15.76
CA ALA A 158 9.20 6.76 17.17
C ALA A 158 8.59 7.97 17.90
N PHE A 159 9.05 9.18 17.57
CA PHE A 159 8.52 10.42 18.14
C PHE A 159 7.00 10.61 17.95
N LEU A 160 6.39 9.92 16.97
CA LEU A 160 4.94 10.02 16.72
C LEU A 160 4.11 9.58 17.94
N PHE A 161 4.58 8.61 18.73
CA PHE A 161 3.88 8.13 19.93
C PHE A 161 3.88 9.15 21.08
N GLU A 162 4.74 10.17 21.00
CA GLU A 162 4.84 11.26 21.98
C GLU A 162 4.35 12.60 21.42
N SER A 163 3.93 12.63 20.15
CA SER A 163 3.42 13.84 19.50
C SER A 163 2.18 14.38 20.22
N GLU A 164 2.03 15.71 20.25
CA GLU A 164 0.89 16.37 20.89
C GLU A 164 -0.44 15.84 20.31
N GLU A 165 -0.46 15.64 18.99
CA GLU A 165 -1.59 15.09 18.25
C GLU A 165 -2.00 13.74 18.81
N PHE A 166 -1.05 12.80 18.91
CA PHE A 166 -1.32 11.44 19.35
C PHE A 166 -1.62 11.36 20.85
N VAL A 167 -0.87 12.08 21.70
CA VAL A 167 -1.16 12.11 23.14
C VAL A 167 -2.58 12.61 23.39
N ARG A 168 -2.99 13.68 22.68
CA ARG A 168 -4.32 14.28 22.82
C ARG A 168 -5.43 13.35 22.32
N THR A 169 -5.34 12.82 21.12
CA THR A 169 -6.46 12.09 20.48
C THR A 169 -6.34 10.57 20.57
N GLY A 170 -5.14 10.04 20.73
CA GLY A 170 -4.80 8.62 20.60
C GLY A 170 -4.94 8.11 19.16
N SER A 171 -5.11 9.00 18.17
CA SER A 171 -5.27 8.61 16.76
C SER A 171 -4.82 9.73 15.82
N VAL A 172 -3.88 9.39 14.92
CA VAL A 172 -3.37 10.28 13.87
C VAL A 172 -3.52 9.62 12.51
N PHE A 173 -4.10 10.36 11.57
CA PHE A 173 -4.42 9.93 10.21
C PHE A 173 -3.81 10.89 9.18
N TRP A 174 -3.51 10.37 8.00
CA TRP A 174 -2.91 11.14 6.92
C TRP A 174 -3.88 11.35 5.76
N PRO A 175 -3.86 12.53 5.11
CA PRO A 175 -4.67 12.76 3.93
C PRO A 175 -4.12 11.98 2.73
N ASP A 176 -5.02 11.59 1.85
CA ASP A 176 -4.73 11.09 0.51
C ASP A 176 -4.72 12.25 -0.52
N PHE A 177 -4.32 11.98 -1.75
CA PHE A 177 -4.46 12.89 -2.89
C PHE A 177 -5.89 13.36 -3.15
N TRP A 178 -6.90 12.60 -2.73
CA TRP A 178 -8.28 12.89 -3.09
C TRP A 178 -8.97 13.76 -2.04
N HIS A 179 -9.40 14.92 -2.49
CA HIS A 179 -10.40 15.74 -1.82
C HIS A 179 -11.79 15.40 -2.40
N PRO A 180 -12.89 15.39 -1.61
CA PRO A 180 -14.24 15.07 -2.09
C PRO A 180 -14.70 15.83 -3.33
N GLN A 181 -14.21 17.05 -3.55
CA GLN A 181 -14.52 17.83 -4.77
C GLN A 181 -13.85 17.30 -6.04
N TYR A 182 -12.79 16.49 -5.90
CA TYR A 182 -11.96 15.96 -7.00
C TYR A 182 -11.65 14.46 -6.82
N THR A 183 -12.50 13.74 -6.10
CA THR A 183 -12.32 12.32 -5.82
C THR A 183 -12.60 11.46 -7.04
N ILE A 184 -11.75 10.47 -7.28
CA ILE A 184 -12.00 9.40 -8.24
C ILE A 184 -12.81 8.26 -7.60
N PHE A 185 -13.12 8.33 -6.30
CA PHE A 185 -13.78 7.28 -5.51
C PHE A 185 -15.27 7.51 -5.26
N HIS A 186 -15.86 8.58 -5.79
CA HIS A 186 -17.29 8.91 -5.65
C HIS A 186 -17.70 9.11 -4.19
N ILE A 187 -16.80 9.70 -3.39
CA ILE A 187 -17.04 10.13 -2.01
C ILE A 187 -17.50 11.60 -2.05
N MET A 188 -18.59 11.85 -2.78
CA MET A 188 -19.20 13.19 -2.93
C MET A 188 -20.49 13.27 -2.11
N ALA A 189 -21.05 14.47 -1.95
CA ALA A 189 -22.22 14.70 -1.09
C ALA A 189 -23.47 13.89 -1.49
N ASP A 190 -23.59 13.48 -2.75
CA ASP A 190 -24.68 12.66 -3.28
C ASP A 190 -24.41 11.14 -3.22
N SER A 191 -23.29 10.71 -2.66
CA SER A 191 -22.95 9.28 -2.57
C SER A 191 -23.91 8.51 -1.65
N LEU A 192 -24.33 7.31 -2.07
CA LEU A 192 -25.14 6.39 -1.25
C LEU A 192 -24.43 5.96 0.05
N LEU A 193 -23.11 6.15 0.13
CA LEU A 193 -22.30 5.95 1.33
C LEU A 193 -22.89 6.62 2.57
N TRP A 194 -23.33 7.87 2.44
CA TRP A 194 -23.84 8.66 3.57
C TRP A 194 -25.13 8.09 4.13
N GLN A 195 -25.96 7.50 3.27
CA GLN A 195 -27.18 6.82 3.68
C GLN A 195 -26.87 5.45 4.32
N LEU A 196 -25.94 4.67 3.74
CA LEU A 196 -25.52 3.39 4.32
C LEU A 196 -25.00 3.57 5.75
N LEU A 197 -24.14 4.57 5.95
CA LEU A 197 -23.53 4.85 7.24
C LEU A 197 -24.46 5.62 8.19
N ASP A 198 -25.60 6.13 7.72
CA ASP A 198 -26.46 7.07 8.45
C ASP A 198 -25.64 8.26 8.99
N MET A 199 -24.96 8.95 8.08
CA MET A 199 -24.07 10.07 8.35
C MET A 199 -24.38 11.24 7.44
N LYS A 200 -24.10 12.46 7.90
CA LYS A 200 -24.08 13.63 7.02
C LYS A 200 -22.80 13.63 6.19
N TYR A 201 -22.86 14.20 5.00
CA TYR A 201 -21.68 14.44 4.17
C TYR A 201 -20.61 15.22 4.95
N VAL A 202 -19.36 14.75 4.86
CA VAL A 202 -18.21 15.39 5.48
C VAL A 202 -17.26 15.88 4.42
N ASN A 203 -17.08 17.20 4.34
CA ASN A 203 -16.16 17.85 3.42
C ASN A 203 -14.75 17.93 4.03
N MET A 204 -13.98 16.84 3.88
CA MET A 204 -12.58 16.78 4.31
C MET A 204 -11.80 15.85 3.38
N PHE A 205 -10.46 15.94 3.39
CA PHE A 205 -9.62 14.99 2.67
C PHE A 205 -9.98 13.54 2.99
N GLU A 206 -9.94 12.70 1.96
CA GLU A 206 -9.96 11.25 2.19
C GLU A 206 -8.70 10.83 2.96
N GLN A 207 -8.80 9.75 3.72
CA GLN A 207 -7.71 9.27 4.56
C GLN A 207 -6.85 8.26 3.79
N GLU A 208 -5.53 8.40 3.68
CA GLU A 208 -4.66 7.29 3.26
C GLU A 208 -4.46 6.30 4.43
N SER A 209 -4.62 4.99 4.19
CA SER A 209 -4.42 3.95 5.22
C SER A 209 -3.07 3.24 5.11
N GLY A 210 -2.23 3.61 4.13
CA GLY A 210 -0.84 3.13 4.04
C GLY A 210 0.02 3.48 5.25
N GLN A 211 -0.44 4.42 6.08
CA GLN A 211 0.03 4.63 7.43
C GLN A 211 -1.05 5.27 8.29
N LEU A 212 -1.10 4.85 9.53
CA LEU A 212 -2.00 5.37 10.56
C LEU A 212 -1.40 5.08 11.93
N LEU A 213 -1.71 5.93 12.89
CA LEU A 213 -1.24 5.80 14.27
C LEU A 213 -2.45 5.70 15.18
N ILE A 214 -2.61 4.59 15.90
CA ILE A 214 -3.81 4.32 16.70
C ILE A 214 -3.41 3.74 18.07
N ASP A 215 -3.96 4.31 19.13
CA ASP A 215 -4.06 3.70 20.46
C ASP A 215 -5.33 2.85 20.50
N ARG A 216 -5.17 1.53 20.39
CA ARG A 216 -6.25 0.56 20.33
C ARG A 216 -7.04 0.49 21.63
N ARG A 217 -6.38 0.66 22.79
CA ARG A 217 -7.03 0.66 24.13
C ARG A 217 -8.03 1.80 24.25
N ARG A 218 -7.66 2.98 23.79
CA ARG A 218 -8.53 4.16 23.79
C ARG A 218 -9.66 4.09 22.75
N HIS A 219 -9.54 3.20 21.76
CA HIS A 219 -10.40 3.17 20.58
C HIS A 219 -11.12 1.84 20.37
N THR A 220 -11.26 0.99 21.39
CA THR A 220 -11.91 -0.34 21.34
C THR A 220 -13.22 -0.35 20.54
N ALA A 221 -14.19 0.49 20.92
CA ALA A 221 -15.48 0.56 20.24
C ALA A 221 -15.39 1.04 18.78
N THR A 222 -14.39 1.86 18.48
CA THR A 222 -14.18 2.38 17.12
C THR A 222 -13.51 1.33 16.24
N MET A 223 -12.55 0.59 16.79
CA MET A 223 -11.92 -0.56 16.14
C MET A 223 -12.93 -1.68 15.85
N GLU A 224 -13.89 -1.93 16.75
CA GLU A 224 -15.02 -2.84 16.47
C GLU A 224 -15.85 -2.39 15.28
N LEU A 225 -16.11 -1.09 15.18
CA LEU A 225 -16.89 -0.56 14.06
C LEU A 225 -16.12 -0.67 12.73
N VAL A 226 -14.81 -0.43 12.72
CA VAL A 226 -13.96 -0.68 11.54
C VAL A 226 -13.99 -2.16 11.17
N ASN A 227 -13.81 -3.05 12.15
CA ASN A 227 -13.88 -4.50 11.96
C ASN A 227 -15.24 -4.92 11.37
N PHE A 228 -16.35 -4.38 11.87
CA PHE A 228 -17.67 -4.58 11.29
C PHE A 228 -17.76 -4.07 9.85
N TYR A 229 -17.29 -2.85 9.56
CA TYR A 229 -17.30 -2.33 8.18
C TYR A 229 -16.52 -3.22 7.20
N THR A 230 -15.40 -3.80 7.63
CA THR A 230 -14.55 -4.63 6.78
C THR A 230 -15.09 -6.04 6.59
N PHE A 231 -15.60 -6.67 7.65
CA PHE A 231 -15.93 -8.10 7.65
C PHE A 231 -17.42 -8.42 7.58
N HIS A 232 -18.29 -7.41 7.58
CA HIS A 232 -19.74 -7.61 7.41
C HIS A 232 -20.06 -8.21 6.03
N SER A 233 -21.03 -9.13 6.02
CA SER A 233 -21.49 -9.81 4.81
C SER A 233 -23.01 -9.69 4.71
N PRO A 234 -23.57 -9.18 3.60
CA PRO A 234 -22.87 -8.74 2.37
C PRO A 234 -22.02 -7.48 2.58
N ASN A 235 -20.86 -7.40 1.91
CA ASN A 235 -20.02 -6.20 1.95
C ASN A 235 -20.58 -5.15 0.99
N HIS A 236 -21.39 -4.23 1.53
CA HIS A 236 -21.99 -3.14 0.76
C HIS A 236 -20.96 -2.17 0.17
N PHE A 237 -19.85 -1.95 0.86
CA PHE A 237 -18.80 -1.04 0.38
C PHE A 237 -18.24 -1.48 -0.96
N ASP A 238 -17.90 -2.78 -1.08
CA ASP A 238 -17.36 -3.36 -2.30
C ASP A 238 -18.43 -3.53 -3.39
N GLN A 239 -19.60 -4.07 -3.02
CA GLN A 239 -20.67 -4.35 -3.99
C GLN A 239 -21.21 -3.06 -4.63
N LEU A 240 -21.41 -2.02 -3.83
CA LEU A 240 -21.91 -0.72 -4.28
C LEU A 240 -20.78 0.25 -4.68
N LYS A 241 -19.52 -0.15 -4.51
CA LYS A 241 -18.31 0.65 -4.83
C LYS A 241 -18.30 2.01 -4.14
N LEU A 242 -18.61 2.02 -2.84
CA LEU A 242 -18.82 3.24 -2.04
C LEU A 242 -17.52 3.82 -1.47
N VAL A 243 -16.51 2.97 -1.27
CA VAL A 243 -15.14 3.34 -0.89
C VAL A 243 -14.15 2.47 -1.66
N TYR A 244 -12.87 2.77 -1.55
CA TYR A 244 -11.80 1.96 -2.16
C TYR A 244 -11.01 1.23 -1.08
N GLY A 245 -11.31 -0.06 -0.89
CA GLY A 245 -10.65 -0.88 0.12
C GLY A 245 -10.97 -0.41 1.54
N ASP A 246 -9.98 -0.52 2.44
CA ASP A 246 -10.08 -0.17 3.86
C ASP A 246 -9.86 1.32 4.14
N LYS A 247 -9.28 2.03 3.17
CA LYS A 247 -8.76 3.39 3.23
C LYS A 247 -9.54 4.35 4.14
N ASP A 248 -10.79 4.67 3.79
CA ASP A 248 -11.61 5.63 4.54
C ASP A 248 -12.43 4.99 5.67
N LEU A 249 -12.44 3.66 5.81
CA LEU A 249 -13.25 2.97 6.82
C LEU A 249 -12.87 3.39 8.25
N PHE A 250 -11.58 3.62 8.49
CA PHE A 250 -11.07 4.14 9.76
C PHE A 250 -11.67 5.51 10.07
N ARG A 251 -11.41 6.56 9.27
CA ARG A 251 -11.99 7.88 9.57
C ARG A 251 -13.51 7.86 9.71
N TYR A 252 -14.24 7.03 8.96
CA TYR A 252 -15.69 6.97 9.07
C TYR A 252 -16.15 6.40 10.39
N ALA A 253 -15.48 5.37 10.91
CA ALA A 253 -15.80 4.85 12.23
C ALA A 253 -15.60 5.93 13.32
N TRP A 254 -14.49 6.67 13.25
CA TRP A 254 -14.22 7.78 14.18
C TRP A 254 -15.27 8.89 14.09
N ILE A 255 -15.62 9.33 12.89
CA ILE A 255 -16.63 10.37 12.70
C ILE A 255 -18.02 9.86 13.14
N LYS A 256 -18.39 8.62 12.81
CA LYS A 256 -19.70 8.03 13.16
C LYS A 256 -19.89 8.00 14.68
N LEU A 257 -18.83 7.69 15.43
CA LEU A 257 -18.85 7.61 16.89
C LEU A 257 -18.51 8.94 17.57
N ASN A 258 -18.28 10.01 16.81
CA ASN A 258 -17.87 11.32 17.33
C ASN A 258 -16.62 11.24 18.22
N VAL A 259 -15.68 10.37 17.85
CA VAL A 259 -14.40 10.19 18.53
C VAL A 259 -13.36 11.14 17.93
N PRO A 260 -12.65 11.93 18.74
CA PRO A 260 -11.63 12.85 18.22
C PRO A 260 -10.46 12.07 17.60
N PHE A 261 -10.01 12.53 16.44
CA PHE A 261 -8.76 12.11 15.80
C PHE A 261 -8.04 13.34 15.23
N TYR A 262 -6.75 13.20 14.97
CA TYR A 262 -5.99 14.22 14.28
C TYR A 262 -5.76 13.81 12.82
N MET A 263 -6.30 14.59 11.88
CA MET A 263 -5.92 14.49 10.47
C MET A 263 -4.73 15.42 10.23
N ILE A 264 -3.63 14.92 9.67
CA ILE A 264 -2.50 15.77 9.26
C ILE A 264 -3.00 16.87 8.31
N GLN A 265 -2.60 18.09 8.63
CA GLN A 265 -3.12 19.27 7.97
C GLN A 265 -2.43 19.55 6.63
N THR A 266 -1.15 19.23 6.51
CA THR A 266 -0.39 19.44 5.28
C THR A 266 -0.83 18.46 4.19
N PRO A 267 -1.32 18.94 3.02
CA PRO A 267 -1.70 18.07 1.92
C PRO A 267 -0.54 17.21 1.41
N PRO A 268 -0.81 16.04 0.82
CA PRO A 268 0.26 15.22 0.27
C PRO A 268 1.00 15.92 -0.87
N ALA A 269 2.30 15.71 -0.96
CA ALA A 269 3.12 16.06 -2.10
C ALA A 269 3.35 14.84 -3.00
N VAL A 270 3.98 15.03 -4.16
CA VAL A 270 4.23 13.95 -5.12
C VAL A 270 5.72 13.88 -5.45
N ALA A 271 6.35 12.74 -5.19
CA ALA A 271 7.72 12.46 -5.61
C ALA A 271 7.73 11.64 -6.92
N GLY A 272 8.70 11.94 -7.79
CA GLY A 272 8.77 11.33 -9.11
C GLY A 272 10.03 11.61 -9.92
N LYS A 273 10.05 11.04 -11.12
CA LYS A 273 11.16 11.12 -12.07
C LYS A 273 10.85 12.18 -13.12
N VAL A 274 11.85 12.97 -13.50
CA VAL A 274 11.78 13.85 -14.68
C VAL A 274 12.64 13.23 -15.79
N VAL A 275 12.05 13.05 -16.97
CA VAL A 275 12.72 12.58 -18.19
C VAL A 275 12.29 13.50 -19.33
N ASN A 276 13.23 14.11 -20.05
CA ASN A 276 12.93 15.08 -21.12
C ASN A 276 11.91 16.16 -20.72
N GLU A 277 12.07 16.78 -19.55
CA GLU A 277 11.14 17.78 -18.96
C GLU A 277 9.74 17.23 -18.60
N SER A 278 9.45 15.98 -18.90
CA SER A 278 8.23 15.27 -18.52
C SER A 278 8.41 14.68 -17.12
N PHE A 279 7.61 15.12 -16.16
CA PHE A 279 7.53 14.54 -14.83
C PHE A 279 6.58 13.33 -14.83
N CYS A 280 6.91 12.33 -14.02
CA CYS A 280 6.00 11.26 -13.64
C CYS A 280 6.06 11.04 -12.13
N GLY A 281 5.03 11.48 -11.43
CA GLY A 281 4.85 11.23 -10.00
C GLY A 281 4.44 9.80 -9.72
N MET A 282 5.15 9.11 -8.84
CA MET A 282 4.94 7.67 -8.57
C MET A 282 4.92 7.34 -7.08
N THR A 283 5.14 8.34 -6.23
CA THR A 283 5.22 8.20 -4.78
C THR A 283 4.45 9.34 -4.11
N MET A 284 3.50 9.00 -3.25
CA MET A 284 2.83 9.94 -2.38
C MET A 284 3.77 10.32 -1.24
N VAL A 285 3.90 11.61 -1.00
CA VAL A 285 4.75 12.17 0.03
C VAL A 285 3.86 12.79 1.09
N GLN A 286 4.02 12.34 2.32
CA GLN A 286 3.16 12.71 3.44
C GLN A 286 4.00 13.26 4.58
N HIS A 287 3.39 14.16 5.33
CA HIS A 287 4.09 15.05 6.25
C HIS A 287 3.75 14.72 7.70
N ASP A 288 4.56 15.20 8.64
CA ASP A 288 4.17 15.28 10.04
C ASP A 288 3.30 16.52 10.32
N ALA A 289 2.98 16.74 11.60
CA ALA A 289 2.16 17.87 12.02
C ALA A 289 2.84 19.24 11.86
N ASN A 290 4.17 19.28 11.79
CA ASN A 290 4.95 20.50 11.53
C ASN A 290 5.00 20.82 10.03
N GLY A 291 4.60 19.89 9.17
CA GLY A 291 4.62 20.02 7.73
C GLY A 291 5.93 19.55 7.09
N ASP A 292 6.80 18.89 7.86
CA ASP A 292 8.01 18.28 7.33
C ASP A 292 7.67 16.93 6.68
N VAL A 293 8.37 16.58 5.61
CA VAL A 293 8.21 15.27 4.95
C VAL A 293 8.54 14.17 5.95
N LEU A 294 7.64 13.20 6.10
CA LEU A 294 7.83 12.06 6.99
C LEU A 294 7.75 10.73 6.24
N PHE A 295 6.79 10.54 5.35
CA PHE A 295 6.52 9.25 4.70
C PHE A 295 6.59 9.34 3.18
N LEU A 296 7.21 8.33 2.56
CA LEU A 296 7.30 8.13 1.12
C LEU A 296 6.61 6.82 0.75
N HIS A 297 5.35 6.91 0.35
CA HIS A 297 4.51 5.78 -0.02
C HIS A 297 4.57 5.55 -1.53
N ARG A 298 5.25 4.49 -1.98
CA ARG A 298 5.39 4.18 -3.43
C ARG A 298 4.09 3.65 -3.99
N ASN A 299 3.15 4.48 -4.46
CA ASN A 299 1.86 3.98 -4.98
C ASN A 299 2.00 3.21 -6.31
N SER A 300 3.05 3.50 -7.09
CA SER A 300 3.38 2.81 -8.34
C SER A 300 4.84 2.39 -8.37
N ASN A 301 5.20 1.54 -9.34
CA ASN A 301 6.56 1.07 -9.58
C ASN A 301 7.25 0.60 -8.28
N LYS A 302 6.62 -0.40 -7.64
CA LYS A 302 7.07 -1.01 -6.38
C LYS A 302 8.46 -1.62 -6.53
N LEU A 303 9.21 -1.71 -5.43
CA LEU A 303 10.52 -2.35 -5.39
C LEU A 303 10.35 -3.86 -5.52
N THR A 304 11.04 -4.43 -6.50
CA THR A 304 11.00 -5.87 -6.79
C THR A 304 12.32 -6.55 -6.45
N GLY A 305 13.40 -5.79 -6.28
CA GLY A 305 14.76 -6.31 -6.13
C GLY A 305 15.28 -7.01 -7.38
N ARG A 306 14.56 -6.89 -8.52
CA ARG A 306 14.83 -7.61 -9.78
C ARG A 306 14.69 -6.67 -10.96
N VAL A 307 15.46 -6.93 -12.02
CA VAL A 307 15.30 -6.19 -13.27
C VAL A 307 13.93 -6.52 -13.86
N LYS A 308 13.10 -5.51 -14.08
CA LYS A 308 11.78 -5.68 -14.69
C LYS A 308 11.93 -6.06 -16.16
N ARG A 309 11.31 -7.16 -16.55
CA ARG A 309 11.40 -7.74 -17.89
C ARG A 309 10.01 -7.98 -18.46
N GLN A 310 9.91 -7.97 -19.79
CA GLN A 310 8.67 -8.29 -20.48
C GLN A 310 8.21 -9.71 -20.14
N GLU A 311 6.93 -9.88 -19.83
CA GLU A 311 6.33 -11.20 -19.72
C GLU A 311 6.13 -11.77 -21.12
N ILE A 312 6.84 -12.86 -21.41
CA ILE A 312 6.74 -13.58 -22.68
C ILE A 312 6.03 -14.91 -22.42
N ASN A 313 4.93 -15.14 -23.13
CA ASN A 313 4.37 -16.49 -23.24
C ASN A 313 5.23 -17.27 -24.25
N TYR A 314 6.26 -17.93 -23.73
CA TYR A 314 7.25 -18.64 -24.52
C TYR A 314 6.63 -19.71 -25.42
N GLU A 315 5.56 -20.37 -24.99
CA GLU A 315 4.91 -21.40 -25.80
C GLU A 315 4.18 -20.79 -27.00
N VAL A 316 3.46 -19.69 -26.80
CA VAL A 316 2.79 -18.96 -27.89
C VAL A 316 3.81 -18.38 -28.86
N GLU A 317 4.90 -17.79 -28.34
CA GLU A 317 5.95 -17.21 -29.18
C GLU A 317 6.73 -18.31 -29.93
N ALA A 318 7.05 -19.44 -29.29
CA ALA A 318 7.70 -20.58 -29.94
C ALA A 318 6.86 -21.13 -31.11
N ARG A 319 5.55 -21.32 -30.89
CA ARG A 319 4.62 -21.74 -31.96
C ARG A 319 4.55 -20.73 -33.10
N ARG A 320 4.59 -19.43 -32.78
CA ARG A 320 4.62 -18.36 -33.79
C ARG A 320 5.91 -18.40 -34.60
N GLN A 321 7.08 -18.51 -33.96
CA GLN A 321 8.39 -18.59 -34.63
C GLN A 321 8.51 -19.84 -35.49
N ALA A 322 8.08 -21.00 -34.98
CA ALA A 322 8.08 -22.25 -35.75
C ALA A 322 7.22 -22.13 -37.03
N ARG A 323 6.05 -21.50 -36.95
CA ARG A 323 5.20 -21.23 -38.13
C ARG A 323 5.86 -20.31 -39.14
N LEU A 324 6.48 -19.22 -38.66
CA LEU A 324 7.17 -18.26 -39.52
C LEU A 324 8.36 -18.91 -40.25
N LYS A 325 9.12 -19.76 -39.56
CA LYS A 325 10.25 -20.51 -40.13
C LYS A 325 9.82 -21.47 -41.23
N ARG A 326 8.70 -22.20 -41.04
CA ARG A 326 8.12 -23.05 -42.09
C ARG A 326 7.64 -22.22 -43.28
N LEU A 327 7.00 -21.08 -43.03
CA LEU A 327 6.54 -20.18 -44.08
C LEU A 327 7.70 -19.64 -44.92
N ASP A 328 8.81 -19.26 -44.28
CA ASP A 328 10.04 -18.81 -44.95
C ASP A 328 10.68 -19.92 -45.81
N GLN A 329 10.53 -21.17 -45.39
CA GLN A 329 10.98 -22.36 -46.14
C GLN A 329 9.98 -22.81 -47.23
N GLY A 330 8.86 -22.11 -47.43
CA GLY A 330 7.81 -22.48 -48.39
C GLY A 330 7.03 -23.74 -48.01
N LEU A 331 7.08 -24.14 -46.73
CA LEU A 331 6.39 -25.32 -46.20
C LEU A 331 5.00 -24.96 -45.63
N PRO A 332 4.09 -25.94 -45.51
CA PRO A 332 2.82 -25.74 -44.81
C PRO A 332 3.02 -25.27 -43.36
N THR A 333 2.10 -24.43 -42.87
CA THR A 333 2.15 -23.83 -41.52
C THR A 333 1.78 -24.79 -40.38
N THR A 334 1.54 -26.06 -40.71
CA THR A 334 1.35 -27.14 -39.73
C THR A 334 2.69 -27.42 -39.06
N ILE A 335 2.76 -27.19 -37.75
CA ILE A 335 3.95 -27.39 -36.92
C ILE A 335 3.79 -28.65 -36.07
N ASN A 336 4.89 -29.34 -35.78
CA ASN A 336 4.92 -30.46 -34.84
C ASN A 336 5.50 -30.03 -33.48
N ASP A 337 5.40 -30.91 -32.46
CA ASP A 337 5.84 -30.59 -31.10
C ASP A 337 7.37 -30.44 -30.99
N GLU A 338 8.15 -31.16 -31.82
CA GLU A 338 9.61 -31.04 -31.86
C GLU A 338 10.07 -29.65 -32.34
N GLU A 339 9.41 -29.10 -33.36
CA GLU A 339 9.67 -27.76 -33.88
C GLU A 339 9.33 -26.68 -32.83
N VAL A 340 8.22 -26.86 -32.11
CA VAL A 340 7.85 -25.95 -31.02
C VAL A 340 8.87 -26.03 -29.88
N GLN A 341 9.30 -27.23 -29.51
CA GLN A 341 10.27 -27.45 -28.44
C GLN A 341 11.65 -26.85 -28.80
N ALA A 342 12.11 -27.01 -30.05
CA ALA A 342 13.35 -26.42 -30.51
C ALA A 342 13.33 -24.88 -30.45
N GLU A 343 12.22 -24.25 -30.85
CA GLU A 343 12.09 -22.80 -30.74
C GLU A 343 11.91 -22.33 -29.29
N LEU A 344 11.27 -23.14 -28.43
CA LEU A 344 11.17 -22.87 -27.00
C LEU A 344 12.55 -22.83 -26.35
N GLU A 345 13.39 -23.84 -26.61
CA GLU A 345 14.78 -23.88 -26.12
C GLU A 345 15.59 -22.69 -26.62
N ASN A 346 15.42 -22.29 -27.88
CA ASN A 346 16.10 -21.12 -28.43
C ASN A 346 15.66 -19.81 -27.74
N LEU A 347 14.36 -19.60 -27.55
CA LEU A 347 13.82 -18.40 -26.91
C LEU A 347 14.27 -18.29 -25.44
N MET A 348 14.39 -19.41 -24.74
CA MET A 348 14.80 -19.46 -23.33
C MET A 348 16.31 -19.25 -23.12
N ARG A 349 17.14 -19.21 -24.18
CA ARG A 349 18.59 -18.94 -24.05
C ARG A 349 18.90 -17.50 -23.66
N THR A 350 18.07 -16.55 -24.07
CA THR A 350 18.25 -15.12 -23.78
C THR A 350 17.13 -14.64 -22.87
N PRO A 351 17.42 -13.88 -21.81
CA PRO A 351 16.37 -13.34 -20.95
C PRO A 351 15.50 -12.35 -21.74
N PRO A 352 14.20 -12.20 -21.39
CA PRO A 352 13.33 -11.25 -22.05
C PRO A 352 13.87 -9.82 -21.99
N PRO A 353 13.50 -8.96 -22.95
CA PRO A 353 13.88 -7.54 -22.92
C PRO A 353 13.51 -6.88 -21.59
N THR A 354 14.36 -5.96 -21.14
CA THR A 354 14.06 -5.17 -19.94
C THR A 354 12.96 -4.16 -20.25
N LEU A 355 12.08 -3.90 -19.28
CA LEU A 355 11.01 -2.90 -19.40
C LEU A 355 11.52 -1.48 -19.22
N GLU A 356 12.64 -1.33 -18.50
CA GLU A 356 13.27 -0.07 -18.17
C GLU A 356 14.77 -0.16 -18.52
N PRO A 357 15.42 0.98 -18.87
CA PRO A 357 16.85 1.02 -19.11
C PRO A 357 17.63 0.71 -17.80
N PRO A 358 18.82 0.10 -17.90
CA PRO A 358 19.67 -0.13 -16.74
C PRO A 358 20.11 1.20 -16.11
N GLU A 359 20.15 1.24 -14.78
CA GLU A 359 20.61 2.41 -14.03
C GLU A 359 22.14 2.40 -13.89
N PRO A 360 22.81 3.57 -13.86
CA PRO A 360 24.28 3.67 -13.77
C PRO A 360 24.90 2.99 -12.54
N ASP A 361 24.12 2.83 -11.48
CA ASP A 361 24.52 2.18 -10.23
C ASP A 361 24.37 0.64 -10.27
N ASN A 362 23.93 0.09 -11.41
CA ASN A 362 23.67 -1.34 -11.63
C ASN A 362 22.65 -1.96 -10.66
N LEU A 363 21.86 -1.14 -9.95
CA LEU A 363 20.77 -1.64 -9.13
C LEU A 363 19.57 -2.00 -10.01
N PRO A 364 18.83 -3.08 -9.65
CA PRO A 364 17.84 -3.68 -10.55
C PRO A 364 16.56 -2.86 -10.73
N ASP A 365 16.05 -2.25 -9.65
CA ASP A 365 14.91 -1.35 -9.72
C ASP A 365 15.37 0.04 -10.18
N PRO A 366 14.55 0.83 -10.90
CA PRO A 366 14.92 2.17 -11.37
C PRO A 366 14.98 3.20 -10.24
N ALA A 367 15.80 4.25 -10.42
CA ALA A 367 15.72 5.45 -9.57
C ALA A 367 14.51 6.30 -9.99
N MET A 368 13.64 6.62 -9.04
CA MET A 368 12.37 7.29 -9.25
C MET A 368 12.26 8.63 -8.55
N TRP A 369 13.12 8.93 -7.58
CA TRP A 369 13.02 10.12 -6.72
C TRP A 369 14.01 11.19 -7.16
N THR A 370 13.67 11.89 -8.24
CA THR A 370 14.47 13.02 -8.72
C THR A 370 13.93 14.37 -8.22
N HIS A 371 12.60 14.50 -8.20
CA HIS A 371 11.92 15.74 -7.87
C HIS A 371 10.76 15.48 -6.92
N LEU A 372 10.54 16.44 -6.03
CA LEU A 372 9.39 16.55 -5.16
C LEU A 372 8.52 17.71 -5.65
N TRP A 373 7.23 17.44 -5.85
CA TRP A 373 6.24 18.43 -6.26
C TRP A 373 5.27 18.71 -5.11
N THR A 374 5.46 19.87 -4.47
CA THR A 374 4.85 20.22 -3.18
C THR A 374 3.80 21.29 -3.34
N PHE A 375 2.69 21.16 -2.61
CA PHE A 375 1.65 22.18 -2.57
C PHE A 375 2.09 23.38 -1.73
N ARG A 376 1.93 24.60 -2.26
CA ARG A 376 2.30 25.82 -1.55
C ARG A 376 1.39 26.05 -0.35
N ASN A 377 1.97 26.34 0.80
CA ASN A 377 1.24 26.74 2.01
C ASN A 377 0.46 28.06 1.84
N THR A 378 0.85 28.91 0.87
CA THR A 378 0.14 30.14 0.51
C THR A 378 -1.12 29.89 -0.33
N SER A 379 -1.27 28.71 -0.92
CA SER A 379 -2.43 28.34 -1.74
C SER A 379 -3.59 27.88 -0.85
N ARG A 380 -4.83 28.11 -1.30
CA ARG A 380 -6.00 27.64 -0.55
C ARG A 380 -6.20 26.15 -0.83
N ARG A 381 -6.61 25.38 0.17
CA ARG A 381 -6.83 23.92 0.03
C ARG A 381 -7.78 23.53 -1.10
N VAL A 382 -8.76 24.38 -1.44
CA VAL A 382 -9.68 24.14 -2.58
C VAL A 382 -8.96 24.09 -3.93
N ASP A 383 -7.78 24.69 -4.02
CA ASP A 383 -6.95 24.74 -5.22
C ASP A 383 -6.00 23.51 -5.32
N TYR A 384 -5.97 22.64 -4.29
CA TYR A 384 -5.19 21.41 -4.29
C TYR A 384 -5.80 20.37 -5.24
N ARG A 385 -5.03 19.97 -6.26
CA ARG A 385 -5.48 18.98 -7.24
C ARG A 385 -4.34 18.15 -7.81
N ILE A 386 -4.33 16.87 -7.45
CA ILE A 386 -3.49 15.84 -8.09
C ILE A 386 -4.31 15.15 -9.18
N ARG A 387 -3.71 14.99 -10.36
CA ARG A 387 -4.32 14.25 -11.48
C ARG A 387 -3.56 12.97 -11.72
N SER A 388 -4.22 12.02 -12.36
CA SER A 388 -3.63 10.78 -12.79
C SER A 388 -3.62 10.74 -14.32
N TYR A 389 -2.48 10.43 -14.93
CA TYR A 389 -2.26 10.52 -16.39
C TYR A 389 -1.20 9.51 -16.87
N THR A 390 -1.06 9.37 -18.19
CA THR A 390 0.03 8.64 -18.86
C THR A 390 0.98 9.66 -19.51
N ALA A 391 2.28 9.39 -19.50
CA ALA A 391 3.31 10.34 -19.93
C ALA A 391 4.14 9.83 -21.13
N GLN A 392 3.49 9.20 -22.11
CA GLN A 392 4.15 8.77 -23.34
C GLN A 392 4.70 9.98 -24.14
N PRO A 393 5.83 9.81 -24.87
CA PRO A 393 6.67 8.61 -24.94
C PRO A 393 7.72 8.52 -23.82
N ASP A 394 7.87 9.55 -22.98
CA ASP A 394 8.95 9.64 -21.97
C ASP A 394 8.85 8.58 -20.88
N PHE A 395 7.63 8.11 -20.61
CA PHE A 395 7.37 6.98 -19.73
C PHE A 395 6.54 5.90 -20.44
N PRO A 396 6.74 4.62 -20.09
CA PRO A 396 5.96 3.52 -20.67
C PRO A 396 4.45 3.68 -20.47
N GLU A 397 3.65 3.11 -21.39
CA GLU A 397 2.18 3.22 -21.35
C GLU A 397 1.56 2.70 -20.05
N TRP A 398 2.14 1.61 -19.53
CA TRP A 398 1.68 0.96 -18.30
C TRP A 398 2.00 1.79 -17.06
N GLN A 399 2.94 2.74 -17.12
CA GLN A 399 3.33 3.57 -16.00
C GLN A 399 2.30 4.68 -15.79
N ARG A 400 1.50 4.53 -14.73
CA ARG A 400 0.58 5.58 -14.30
C ARG A 400 1.35 6.67 -13.54
N CYS A 401 1.16 7.91 -13.94
CA CYS A 401 1.78 9.08 -13.33
C CYS A 401 0.75 9.88 -12.53
N TYR A 402 1.20 10.50 -11.44
CA TYR A 402 0.42 11.41 -10.60
C TYR A 402 0.99 12.83 -10.64
N GLY A 403 0.12 13.81 -10.44
CA GLY A 403 0.47 15.24 -10.45
C GLY A 403 0.23 15.89 -11.81
N GLN A 404 1.24 16.57 -12.34
CA GLN A 404 1.22 17.23 -13.66
C GLN A 404 2.50 16.93 -14.44
N ARG A 405 2.39 16.85 -15.77
CA ARG A 405 3.53 16.50 -16.64
C ARG A 405 4.61 17.58 -16.65
N ASN A 406 4.21 18.85 -16.76
CA ASN A 406 5.11 19.99 -16.64
C ASN A 406 5.00 20.54 -15.21
N ILE A 407 6.09 20.47 -14.45
CA ILE A 407 6.14 20.86 -13.04
C ILE A 407 6.61 22.29 -12.80
N SER A 408 7.11 22.96 -13.84
CA SER A 408 7.66 24.33 -13.77
C SER A 408 6.57 25.39 -13.75
N ASP A 409 5.41 25.11 -14.35
CA ASP A 409 4.33 26.08 -14.61
C ASP A 409 3.11 25.88 -13.70
N SER A 410 3.33 25.77 -12.39
CA SER A 410 2.23 25.64 -11.43
C SER A 410 2.10 26.85 -10.50
N GLU A 411 0.92 27.47 -10.48
CA GLU A 411 0.57 28.53 -9.53
C GLU A 411 0.59 28.00 -8.09
N HIS A 412 0.05 26.80 -7.88
CA HIS A 412 -0.21 26.27 -6.54
C HIS A 412 0.79 25.25 -6.03
N PHE A 413 1.64 24.71 -6.91
CA PHE A 413 2.70 23.77 -6.56
C PHE A 413 4.07 24.34 -6.90
N TYR A 414 5.10 23.77 -6.30
CA TYR A 414 6.49 24.05 -6.67
C TYR A 414 7.29 22.76 -6.67
N ALA A 415 8.32 22.71 -7.52
CA ALA A 415 9.22 21.58 -7.63
C ALA A 415 10.51 21.85 -6.87
N GLN A 416 11.03 20.82 -6.20
CA GLN A 416 12.36 20.80 -5.60
C GLN A 416 13.08 19.54 -6.04
N LYS A 417 14.42 19.59 -6.16
CA LYS A 417 15.20 18.39 -6.37
C LYS A 417 15.31 17.62 -5.06
N ILE A 418 15.11 16.31 -5.11
CA ILE A 418 15.26 15.46 -3.91
C ILE A 418 16.70 15.42 -3.43
N ALA A 419 17.67 15.64 -4.34
CA ALA A 419 19.08 15.77 -3.99
C ALA A 419 19.38 16.93 -3.02
N ASP A 420 18.50 17.93 -2.92
CA ASP A 420 18.67 19.08 -2.05
C ASP A 420 17.94 18.91 -0.69
N LEU A 421 17.31 17.76 -0.46
CA LEU A 421 16.55 17.45 0.76
C LEU A 421 17.37 16.59 1.74
N SER A 422 17.01 16.61 3.01
CA SER A 422 17.73 15.89 4.09
C SER A 422 17.77 14.36 3.92
N PHE A 423 16.89 13.81 3.08
CA PHE A 423 16.80 12.37 2.79
C PHE A 423 17.31 12.03 1.37
N ALA A 424 18.13 12.91 0.77
CA ALA A 424 18.85 12.62 -0.46
C ALA A 424 19.70 11.34 -0.29
N GLY A 425 19.38 10.29 -1.04
CA GLY A 425 20.07 8.99 -0.98
C GLY A 425 19.27 7.85 -0.33
N LEU A 426 18.14 8.16 0.33
CA LEU A 426 17.26 7.14 0.90
C LEU A 426 16.81 6.11 -0.14
N GLU A 427 16.51 6.55 -1.37
CA GLU A 427 16.12 5.67 -2.48
C GLU A 427 17.21 4.64 -2.81
N THR A 428 18.48 5.05 -2.80
CA THR A 428 19.60 4.17 -3.12
C THR A 428 19.72 3.06 -2.07
N HIS A 429 19.54 3.38 -0.79
CA HIS A 429 19.48 2.37 0.27
C HIS A 429 18.31 1.41 0.04
N LEU A 430 17.11 1.92 -0.24
CA LEU A 430 15.93 1.09 -0.48
C LEU A 430 16.10 0.12 -1.64
N ARG A 431 16.57 0.61 -2.81
CA ARG A 431 16.80 -0.22 -4.00
C ARG A 431 17.85 -1.30 -3.73
N ARG A 432 18.94 -0.94 -3.04
CA ARG A 432 19.99 -1.89 -2.63
C ARG A 432 19.46 -2.94 -1.66
N PHE A 433 18.71 -2.55 -0.62
CA PHE A 433 18.14 -3.50 0.34
C PHE A 433 17.10 -4.42 -0.31
N ALA A 434 16.27 -3.92 -1.23
CA ALA A 434 15.32 -4.75 -1.97
C ALA A 434 16.05 -5.85 -2.77
N MET A 435 17.14 -5.49 -3.45
CA MET A 435 18.01 -6.44 -4.16
C MET A 435 18.65 -7.46 -3.20
N GLU A 436 19.21 -7.02 -2.08
CA GLU A 436 19.79 -7.92 -1.06
C GLU A 436 18.76 -8.93 -0.53
N GLY A 437 17.54 -8.47 -0.24
CA GLY A 437 16.45 -9.34 0.23
C GLY A 437 16.08 -10.42 -0.79
N VAL A 438 16.08 -10.09 -2.08
CA VAL A 438 15.85 -11.07 -3.15
C VAL A 438 17.01 -12.06 -3.29
N GLN A 439 18.26 -11.59 -3.23
CA GLN A 439 19.43 -12.45 -3.30
C GLN A 439 19.45 -13.46 -2.15
N LEU A 440 19.09 -13.04 -0.94
CA LEU A 440 18.96 -13.94 0.22
C LEU A 440 17.89 -15.02 0.00
N LEU A 441 16.75 -14.64 -0.57
CA LEU A 441 15.68 -15.59 -0.91
C LEU A 441 16.15 -16.61 -1.95
N GLU A 442 16.80 -16.15 -3.01
CA GLU A 442 17.31 -17.01 -4.09
C GLU A 442 18.37 -17.98 -3.57
N ASN A 443 19.31 -17.50 -2.76
CA ASN A 443 20.32 -18.35 -2.12
C ASN A 443 19.69 -19.43 -1.24
N HIS A 444 18.66 -19.09 -0.45
CA HIS A 444 17.93 -20.05 0.37
C HIS A 444 17.17 -21.10 -0.47
N GLN A 445 16.62 -20.69 -1.60
CA GLN A 445 15.92 -21.60 -2.51
C GLN A 445 16.91 -22.54 -3.22
N SER A 446 18.07 -22.03 -3.65
CA SER A 446 19.13 -22.82 -4.29
C SER A 446 19.74 -23.86 -3.35
N SER A 447 20.01 -23.53 -2.09
CA SER A 447 20.56 -24.49 -1.11
C SER A 447 19.62 -25.66 -0.87
N ARG A 448 18.32 -25.41 -0.70
CA ARG A 448 17.30 -26.47 -0.54
C ARG A 448 17.20 -27.40 -1.75
N ILE A 449 17.40 -26.89 -2.96
CA ILE A 449 17.39 -27.72 -4.18
C ILE A 449 18.60 -28.66 -4.19
N MET A 450 19.77 -28.20 -3.75
CA MET A 450 20.97 -29.04 -3.65
C MET A 450 20.79 -30.15 -2.60
N ASP A 451 20.27 -29.82 -1.42
CA ASP A 451 20.03 -30.80 -0.35
C ASP A 451 19.04 -31.90 -0.77
N ARG A 452 17.99 -31.54 -1.53
CA ARG A 452 17.02 -32.50 -2.09
C ARG A 452 17.57 -33.38 -3.21
N LYS A 453 18.68 -33.01 -3.86
CA LYS A 453 19.34 -33.84 -4.88
C LYS A 453 20.37 -34.81 -4.28
N LEU A 454 20.75 -34.59 -3.02
CA LEU A 454 21.70 -35.42 -2.27
C LEU A 454 21.02 -36.48 -1.39
N GLN A 455 19.70 -36.38 -1.21
CA GLN A 455 18.81 -37.39 -0.64
C GLN A 455 18.15 -38.18 -1.77
#